data_AF-A0A381KJE8-F1
#
_entry.id   AF-A0A381KJE8-F1
#
_cell.length_a   1.000
_cell.length_b   1.000
_cell.length_c   1.000
_cell.angle_alpha   90.00
_cell.angle_beta   90.00
_cell.angle_gamma   90.00
#
_symmetry.space_group_name_H-M   'P 1'
#
loop_
_entity.id
_entity.type
_entity.pdbx_description
1 polymer ?
#
loop_
_entity_poly.entity_id
_entity_poly.type
_entity_poly.pdbx_seq_one_letter_code
_entity_poly.pdbx_strand_id
1 'polypeptide(L)'
;MKNKYEDVAQLIIDGLGGKDNIIDLTHCMTRLRFILKDEKKVNADKLKSIDKVVGVNSTSTQYQVIIGNEVGVVFNAIINKGINTTGDIKSDIKTKIKKIVF
;
A
#
# COMPACT_ATOMS: atom_id res chain seq x y z
N MET A 1 -5.76 14.49 -14.86
CA MET A 1 -5.17 13.18 -15.20
C MET A 1 -5.41 12.26 -14.01
N LYS A 2 -6.12 11.13 -14.19
CA LYS A 2 -6.27 10.12 -13.14
C LYS A 2 -4.89 9.52 -12.88
N ASN A 3 -4.35 9.71 -11.68
CA ASN A 3 -3.11 9.07 -11.28
C ASN A 3 -3.37 7.56 -11.25
N LYS A 4 -2.88 6.83 -12.26
CA LYS A 4 -3.07 5.37 -12.37
C LYS A 4 -2.72 4.63 -11.07
N TYR A 5 -1.74 5.14 -10.33
CA TYR A 5 -1.32 4.59 -9.03
C TYR A 5 -2.30 4.86 -7.88
N GLU A 6 -3.11 5.92 -7.94
CA GLU A 6 -4.17 6.19 -6.96
C GLU A 6 -5.33 5.20 -7.11
N ASP A 7 -5.66 4.83 -8.35
CA ASP A 7 -6.65 3.80 -8.64
C ASP A 7 -6.12 2.43 -8.19
N VAL A 8 -4.87 2.08 -8.52
CA VAL A 8 -4.20 0.85 -8.05
C VAL A 8 -4.15 0.79 -6.52
N ALA A 9 -3.76 1.87 -5.86
CA ALA A 9 -3.74 1.97 -4.40
C ALA A 9 -5.13 1.72 -3.80
N GLN A 10 -6.18 2.27 -4.39
CA GLN A 10 -7.55 2.05 -3.93
C GLN A 10 -7.94 0.58 -4.08
N LEU A 11 -7.67 0.00 -5.24
CA LEU A 11 -7.99 -1.40 -5.51
C LEU A 11 -7.24 -2.35 -4.56
N ILE A 12 -5.99 -2.03 -4.21
CA ILE A 12 -5.21 -2.78 -3.21
C ILE A 12 -5.88 -2.68 -1.84
N ILE A 13 -6.20 -1.48 -1.37
CA ILE A 13 -6.86 -1.28 -0.07
C ILE A 13 -8.20 -2.03 -0.02
N ASP A 14 -9.02 -1.92 -1.06
CA ASP A 14 -10.30 -2.62 -1.14
C ASP A 14 -10.11 -4.15 -1.19
N GLY A 15 -9.08 -4.62 -1.92
CA GLY A 15 -8.71 -6.03 -2.00
C GLY A 15 -8.21 -6.59 -0.68
N LEU A 16 -7.67 -5.74 0.20
CA LEU A 16 -7.24 -6.12 1.55
C LEU A 16 -8.39 -6.09 2.57
N GLY A 17 -9.64 -5.87 2.14
CA GLY A 17 -10.79 -5.78 3.05
C GLY A 17 -11.04 -4.37 3.60
N GLY A 18 -10.45 -3.35 2.97
CA GLY A 18 -10.62 -1.94 3.30
C GLY A 18 -9.57 -1.38 4.24
N LYS A 19 -9.58 -0.05 4.38
CA LYS A 19 -8.62 0.72 5.19
C LYS A 19 -8.59 0.25 6.64
N ASP A 20 -9.74 -0.07 7.21
CA ASP A 20 -9.86 -0.46 8.61
C ASP A 20 -9.27 -1.84 8.91
N ASN A 21 -9.05 -2.66 7.87
CA ASN A 21 -8.41 -3.97 8.02
C ASN A 21 -6.88 -3.87 8.04
N ILE A 22 -6.30 -2.75 7.59
CA ILE A 22 -4.86 -2.53 7.53
C ILE A 22 -4.39 -1.90 8.84
N ILE A 23 -3.53 -2.61 9.57
CA ILE A 23 -2.90 -2.14 10.81
C ILE A 23 -1.67 -1.31 10.48
N ASP A 24 -0.83 -1.83 9.57
CA ASP A 24 0.44 -1.23 9.21
C ASP A 24 0.80 -1.57 7.76
N LEU A 25 1.62 -0.72 7.15
CA LEU A 25 2.16 -0.91 5.82
C LEU A 25 3.65 -0.53 5.80
N THR A 26 4.46 -1.41 5.24
CA THR A 26 5.89 -1.19 4.98
C THR A 26 6.22 -1.67 3.56
N HIS A 27 7.37 -1.26 3.01
CA HIS A 27 7.79 -1.72 1.69
C HIS A 27 9.28 -2.05 1.63
N CYS A 28 9.65 -2.92 0.70
CA CYS A 28 11.04 -3.08 0.27
C CYS A 28 11.15 -2.73 -1.21
N MET A 29 12.26 -3.09 -1.85
CA MET A 29 12.54 -2.73 -3.25
C MET A 29 11.50 -3.23 -4.26
N THR A 30 10.77 -4.31 -3.97
CA THR A 30 9.80 -4.91 -4.92
C THR A 30 8.45 -5.29 -4.33
N ARG A 31 8.29 -5.20 -3.00
CA ARG A 31 7.12 -5.73 -2.28
C ARG A 31 6.57 -4.74 -1.27
N LEU A 32 5.24 -4.63 -1.24
CA LEU A 32 4.49 -4.05 -0.14
C LEU A 32 4.21 -5.14 0.89
N ARG A 33 4.31 -4.80 2.16
CA ARG A 33 4.08 -5.68 3.30
C ARG A 33 3.03 -5.03 4.19
N PHE A 34 1.91 -5.70 4.34
CA PHE A 34 0.78 -5.24 5.15
C PHE A 34 0.67 -6.09 6.39
N ILE A 35 0.44 -5.45 7.52
CA ILE A 35 -0.05 -6.13 8.72
C ILE A 35 -1.56 -5.91 8.73
N LEU A 36 -2.32 -6.99 8.77
CA LEU A 36 -3.78 -6.96 8.68
C LEU A 36 -4.41 -7.41 10.00
N LYS A 37 -5.61 -6.92 10.28
CA LYS A 37 -6.43 -7.39 11.42
C LYS A 37 -7.02 -8.77 11.14
N ASP A 38 -7.51 -8.97 9.92
CA ASP A 38 -8.16 -10.21 9.51
C ASP A 38 -7.81 -10.55 8.06
N GLU A 39 -7.01 -11.60 7.85
CA GLU A 39 -6.64 -12.06 6.51
C GLU A 39 -7.81 -12.68 5.75
N LYS A 40 -8.89 -13.11 6.43
CA LYS A 40 -10.06 -13.71 5.75
C LYS A 40 -10.85 -12.70 4.93
N LYS A 41 -10.67 -11.41 5.20
CA LYS A 41 -11.27 -10.30 4.43
C LYS A 41 -10.50 -9.99 3.15
N VAL A 42 -9.32 -10.59 2.96
CA VAL A 42 -8.49 -10.35 1.79
C VAL A 42 -9.03 -11.13 0.59
N ASN A 43 -9.24 -10.42 -0.50
CA ASN A 43 -9.57 -11.00 -1.79
C ASN A 43 -8.30 -11.10 -2.65
N ALA A 44 -7.62 -12.24 -2.52
CA ALA A 44 -6.38 -12.51 -3.24
C ALA A 44 -6.55 -12.48 -4.77
N ASP A 45 -7.69 -12.95 -5.28
CA ASP A 45 -7.97 -12.99 -6.73
C ASP A 45 -8.17 -11.59 -7.29
N LYS A 46 -8.87 -10.72 -6.55
CA LYS A 46 -8.99 -9.30 -6.89
C LYS A 46 -7.61 -8.65 -6.92
N LEU A 47 -6.76 -8.90 -5.92
CA LEU A 47 -5.41 -8.33 -5.87
C LEU A 47 -4.54 -8.76 -7.05
N LYS A 48 -4.54 -10.05 -7.42
CA LYS A 48 -3.80 -10.57 -8.57
C LYS A 48 -4.31 -10.04 -9.92
N SER A 49 -5.56 -9.58 -9.97
CA SER A 49 -6.17 -9.02 -11.18
C SER A 49 -5.84 -7.53 -11.38
N ILE A 50 -5.22 -6.87 -10.39
CA ILE A 50 -4.84 -5.46 -10.48
C ILE A 50 -3.62 -5.32 -11.39
N ASP A 51 -3.72 -4.43 -12.38
CA ASP A 51 -2.57 -4.05 -13.20
C ASP A 51 -1.41 -3.58 -12.31
N LYS A 52 -0.19 -4.05 -12.59
CA LYS A 52 1.04 -3.93 -11.77
C LYS A 52 1.21 -4.92 -10.62
N VAL A 53 0.19 -5.68 -10.20
CA VAL A 53 0.39 -6.72 -9.18
C VAL A 53 0.87 -8.00 -9.86
N VAL A 54 2.11 -8.38 -9.57
CA VAL A 54 2.73 -9.61 -10.08
C VAL A 54 2.25 -10.83 -9.29
N GLY A 55 1.95 -10.63 -8.00
CA GLY A 55 1.45 -11.69 -7.15
C GLY A 55 1.22 -11.24 -5.72
N VAL A 56 0.65 -12.13 -4.93
CA VAL A 56 0.42 -11.95 -3.50
C VAL A 56 0.93 -13.17 -2.75
N ASN A 57 1.45 -12.95 -1.55
CA ASN A 57 1.90 -14.02 -0.69
C ASN A 57 1.51 -13.71 0.75
N SER A 58 1.02 -14.69 1.51
CA SER A 58 0.73 -14.51 2.93
C SER A 58 1.78 -15.23 3.77
N THR A 59 2.24 -14.59 4.85
CA THR A 59 3.01 -15.23 5.92
C THR A 59 2.19 -15.27 7.18
N SER A 60 2.69 -15.91 8.25
CA SER A 60 1.99 -15.96 9.54
C SER A 60 1.76 -14.61 10.21
N THR A 61 2.38 -13.53 9.73
CA THR A 61 2.38 -12.20 10.36
C THR A 61 2.13 -11.05 9.39
N GLN A 62 2.28 -11.26 8.08
CA GLN A 62 2.24 -10.20 7.08
C GLN A 62 1.64 -10.71 5.77
N TYR A 63 0.84 -9.86 5.15
CA TYR A 63 0.37 -10.05 3.79
C TYR A 63 1.25 -9.25 2.81
N GLN A 64 1.80 -9.91 1.80
CA GLN A 64 2.74 -9.32 0.85
C GLN A 64 2.10 -9.17 -0.52
N VAL A 65 2.23 -7.98 -1.10
CA VAL A 65 1.84 -7.69 -2.49
C VAL A 65 3.09 -7.37 -3.29
N ILE A 66 3.33 -8.14 -4.35
CA ILE A 66 4.51 -8.02 -5.22
C ILE A 66 4.13 -7.09 -6.38
N ILE A 67 4.82 -5.96 -6.49
CA ILE A 67 4.59 -4.95 -7.54
C ILE A 67 5.80 -4.82 -8.48
N GLY A 68 7.01 -5.03 -7.97
CA GLY A 68 8.25 -4.80 -8.72
C GLY A 68 8.74 -3.37 -8.58
N ASN A 69 9.34 -2.81 -9.64
CA ASN A 69 10.09 -1.54 -9.59
C ASN A 69 9.23 -0.32 -9.22
N GLU A 70 7.91 -0.40 -9.37
CA GLU A 70 6.98 0.70 -9.09
C GLU A 70 6.43 0.69 -7.65
N VAL A 71 6.94 -0.19 -6.79
CA VAL A 71 6.48 -0.34 -5.40
C VAL A 71 6.50 0.98 -4.63
N GLY A 72 7.52 1.82 -4.81
CA GLY A 72 7.63 3.10 -4.10
C GLY A 72 6.54 4.10 -4.51
N VAL A 73 6.14 4.10 -5.79
CA VAL A 73 5.08 4.98 -6.29
C VAL A 73 3.72 4.52 -5.75
N VAL A 74 3.46 3.22 -5.76
CA VAL A 74 2.22 2.65 -5.21
C VAL A 74 2.15 2.81 -3.70
N PHE A 75 3.27 2.62 -2.99
CA PHE A 75 3.37 2.88 -1.56
C PHE A 75 2.92 4.31 -1.23
N ASN A 76 3.52 5.31 -1.89
CA ASN A 76 3.17 6.72 -1.69
C ASN A 76 1.69 7.01 -1.98
N ALA A 77 1.11 6.40 -3.02
CA ALA A 77 -0.32 6.54 -3.30
C ALA A 77 -1.20 5.94 -2.19
N ILE A 78 -0.78 4.82 -1.58
CA ILE A 78 -1.49 4.23 -0.43
C ILE A 78 -1.36 5.11 0.82
N ILE A 79 -0.19 5.70 1.08
CA ILE A 79 -0.01 6.66 2.17
C ILE A 79 -0.92 7.88 2.00
N ASN A 80 -1.04 8.41 0.78
CA ASN A 80 -1.90 9.56 0.50
C ASN A 80 -3.39 9.29 0.80
N LYS A 81 -3.81 8.02 0.81
CA LYS A 81 -5.16 7.59 1.23
C LYS A 81 -5.31 7.47 2.75
N GLY A 82 -4.27 7.81 3.50
CA GLY A 82 -4.24 7.92 4.95
C GLY A 82 -4.09 6.58 5.67
N ILE A 83 -3.41 5.60 5.05
CA ILE A 83 -2.99 4.38 5.73
C ILE A 83 -1.85 4.70 6.68
N ASN A 84 -1.91 4.17 7.91
CA ASN A 84 -0.87 4.36 8.91
C ASN A 84 0.34 3.49 8.56
N THR A 85 1.55 4.05 8.72
CA THR A 85 2.81 3.29 8.56
C THR A 85 3.75 3.51 9.73
N THR A 86 4.31 2.43 10.25
CA THR A 86 5.21 2.48 11.41
C THR A 86 6.66 2.80 10.99
N GLY A 87 7.00 2.69 9.70
CA GLY A 87 8.38 2.77 9.20
C GLY A 87 8.82 4.07 8.52
N ASP A 88 7.94 4.76 7.78
CA ASP A 88 8.38 5.73 6.74
C ASP A 88 7.74 7.13 6.83
N ILE A 89 6.88 7.41 7.83
CA ILE A 89 6.20 8.72 7.96
C ILE A 89 7.17 9.91 8.11
N LYS A 90 8.44 9.67 8.47
CA LYS A 90 9.40 10.75 8.76
C LYS A 90 10.11 11.37 7.53
N SER A 91 10.17 10.72 6.36
CA SER A 91 10.97 11.24 5.23
C SER A 91 10.20 12.18 4.28
N ASP A 92 9.00 11.81 3.84
CA ASP A 92 8.37 12.48 2.69
C ASP A 92 7.34 13.56 3.05
N ILE A 93 6.67 13.43 4.20
CA ILE A 93 5.72 14.45 4.68
C ILE A 93 6.46 15.75 5.08
N LYS A 94 7.67 15.63 5.65
CA LYS A 94 8.48 16.78 6.09
C LYS A 94 8.85 17.72 4.92
N THR A 95 9.02 17.17 3.72
CA THR A 95 9.38 17.96 2.52
C THR A 95 8.18 18.73 1.96
N LYS A 96 6.97 18.17 2.06
CA LYS A 96 5.75 18.82 1.53
C LYS A 96 5.19 19.89 2.47
N ILE A 97 5.29 19.70 3.79
CA ILE A 97 4.88 20.72 4.78
C ILE A 97 5.82 21.93 4.76
N LYS A 98 7.13 21.74 4.53
CA LYS A 98 8.07 22.87 4.43
C LYS A 98 7.78 23.83 3.27
N LYS A 99 7.00 23.43 2.26
CA LYS A 99 6.68 24.27 1.09
C LYS A 99 5.37 25.06 1.24
N ILE A 100 4.59 24.79 2.28
CA ILE A 100 3.27 25.43 2.55
C ILE A 100 3.38 26.51 3.64
N VAL A 101 4.51 26.61 4.34
CA VAL A 101 4.71 27.54 5.47
C VAL A 101 5.81 28.59 5.19
N PHE A 102 6.02 28.94 3.92
CA PHE A 102 6.80 30.12 3.52
C PHE A 102 6.05 30.93 2.48
#